data_AF-A0A1Q6CMZ0-F1
#
_entry.id   AF-A0A1Q6CMZ0-F1
#
_cell.length_a   1.000
_cell.length_b   1.000
_cell.length_c   1.000
_cell.angle_alpha   90.00
_cell.angle_beta   90.00
_cell.angle_gamma   90.00
#
_symmetry.space_group_name_H-M   'P 1'
#
loop_
_entity.id
_entity.type
_entity.pdbx_description
1 polymer ?
#
loop_
_entity_poly.entity_id
_entity_poly.type
_entity_poly.pdbx_seq_one_letter_code
_entity_poly.pdbx_strand_id
1 'polypeptide(L)'
;MFNKHIVLSDIFGRTGALEKFVDALPFSSIIVDPYNGKKMTFADEQQAYQYFTEHVGLEAYTEKLHQVLLNTNYNVQLIGFSVGASIIWRISDRHYEGIIQNAFLFYGSQIRHSLDIEPTFTVNVICPIKERHFDITAFKLAITDKNKVNIIQSHYLHGFMNECSTNFDLEGYRKFKQFIVKYSTDPNIISGI
;
A
#
# COMPACT_ATOMS: atom_id res chain seq x y z
N MET A 1 -13.63 19.33 -3.26
CA MET A 1 -12.35 18.95 -2.64
C MET A 1 -11.50 18.28 -3.72
N PHE A 2 -10.24 18.66 -3.88
CA PHE A 2 -9.33 17.97 -4.78
C PHE A 2 -8.84 16.70 -4.08
N ASN A 3 -9.19 15.54 -4.61
CA ASN A 3 -8.61 14.28 -4.17
C ASN A 3 -7.20 14.19 -4.76
N LYS A 4 -6.24 13.71 -3.97
CA LYS A 4 -4.90 13.32 -4.44
C LYS A 4 -4.59 11.90 -3.99
N HIS A 5 -3.56 11.30 -4.58
CA HIS A 5 -3.01 10.04 -4.09
C HIS A 5 -1.69 10.28 -3.37
N ILE A 6 -1.49 9.58 -2.26
CA ILE A 6 -0.17 9.38 -1.67
C ILE A 6 0.16 7.90 -1.84
N VAL A 7 1.21 7.62 -2.61
CA VAL A 7 1.59 6.26 -2.97
C VAL A 7 2.88 5.88 -2.27
N LEU A 8 2.82 4.86 -1.42
CA LEU A 8 3.93 4.30 -0.69
C LEU A 8 4.51 3.12 -1.45
N SER A 9 5.79 3.23 -1.80
CA SER A 9 6.51 2.16 -2.46
C SER A 9 6.74 0.97 -1.52
N ASP A 10 7.17 -0.14 -2.10
CA ASP A 10 7.81 -1.21 -1.36
C ASP A 10 9.31 -0.92 -1.13
N ILE A 11 10.05 -1.97 -0.76
CA ILE A 11 11.49 -1.94 -0.49
C ILE A 11 12.36 -1.61 -1.72
N PHE A 12 11.84 -1.66 -2.94
CA PHE A 12 12.58 -1.21 -4.13
C PHE A 12 12.58 0.32 -4.27
N GLY A 13 11.70 1.00 -3.54
CA GLY A 13 11.62 2.44 -3.53
C GLY A 13 10.99 3.03 -4.78
N ARG A 14 11.47 4.20 -5.20
CA ARG A 14 10.92 4.94 -6.34
C ARG A 14 11.41 4.38 -7.68
N THR A 15 10.76 3.32 -8.18
CA THR A 15 11.09 2.72 -9.49
C THR A 15 10.41 3.44 -10.66
N GLY A 16 10.88 3.20 -11.89
CA GLY A 16 10.21 3.72 -13.09
C GLY A 16 8.83 3.11 -13.33
N ALA A 17 8.62 1.86 -12.91
CA ALA A 17 7.30 1.21 -12.96
C ALA A 17 6.31 1.88 -12.00
N LEU A 18 6.75 2.24 -10.79
CA LEU A 18 5.91 2.97 -9.84
C LEU A 18 5.54 4.36 -10.37
N GLU A 19 6.48 5.06 -11.02
CA GLU A 19 6.20 6.35 -11.67
C GLU A 19 5.11 6.21 -12.75
N LYS A 20 5.25 5.24 -13.65
CA LYS A 20 4.21 4.96 -14.66
C LYS A 20 2.86 4.59 -14.04
N PHE A 21 2.87 3.88 -12.90
CA PHE A 21 1.65 3.56 -12.17
C PHE A 21 0.96 4.83 -11.65
N VAL A 22 1.70 5.74 -10.99
CA VAL A 22 1.11 6.97 -10.44
C VAL A 22 0.67 7.95 -11.52
N ASP A 23 1.40 8.03 -12.64
CA ASP A 23 1.04 8.88 -13.79
C ASP A 23 -0.28 8.45 -14.46
N ALA A 24 -0.66 7.17 -14.29
CA ALA A 24 -1.90 6.63 -14.82
C ALA A 24 -3.12 6.79 -13.88
N LEU A 25 -2.93 7.35 -12.67
CA LEU A 25 -4.01 7.59 -11.72
C LEU A 25 -4.81 8.85 -12.08
N PRO A 26 -6.11 8.92 -11.76
CA PRO A 26 -6.99 10.01 -12.21
C PRO A 26 -6.72 11.35 -11.50
N PHE A 27 -5.96 11.35 -10.41
CA PHE A 27 -5.65 12.52 -9.62
C PHE A 27 -4.14 12.69 -9.45
N SER A 28 -3.72 13.92 -9.16
CA SER A 28 -2.34 14.24 -8.80
C SER A 28 -1.87 13.32 -7.68
N SER A 29 -0.68 12.76 -7.87
CA SER A 29 -0.13 11.73 -7.00
C SER A 29 1.26 12.13 -6.51
N ILE A 30 1.57 11.86 -5.25
CA ILE A 30 2.93 11.94 -4.70
C ILE A 30 3.41 10.53 -4.35
N ILE A 31 4.69 10.28 -4.60
CA ILE A 31 5.35 9.04 -4.16
C ILE A 31 6.09 9.33 -2.86
N VAL A 32 5.83 8.52 -1.85
CA VAL A 32 6.58 8.51 -0.59
C VAL A 32 7.35 7.20 -0.55
N ASP A 33 8.65 7.23 -0.84
CA ASP A 33 9.53 6.06 -0.85
C ASP A 33 10.52 6.09 0.34
N PRO A 34 11.11 4.96 0.76
CA PRO A 34 12.04 4.91 1.89
C PRO A 34 13.39 5.59 1.62
N TYR A 35 13.73 5.95 0.39
CA TYR A 35 15.08 6.39 -0.01
C TYR A 35 15.16 7.85 -0.47
N ASN A 36 14.18 8.67 -0.07
CA ASN A 36 14.15 10.12 -0.36
C ASN A 36 14.24 10.45 -1.85
N GLY A 37 13.56 9.64 -2.68
CA GLY A 37 13.53 9.83 -4.13
C GLY A 37 14.79 9.32 -4.86
N LYS A 38 15.80 8.81 -4.13
CA LYS A 38 16.96 8.19 -4.76
C LYS A 38 16.54 6.95 -5.54
N LYS A 39 16.91 6.91 -6.81
CA LYS A 39 16.74 5.73 -7.67
C LYS A 39 17.70 4.64 -7.20
N MET A 40 17.15 3.59 -6.62
CA MET A 40 17.93 2.43 -6.19
C MET A 40 18.05 1.43 -7.34
N THR A 41 19.22 0.80 -7.43
CA THR A 41 19.54 -0.20 -8.47
C THR A 41 19.80 -1.54 -7.80
N PHE A 42 18.80 -2.05 -7.09
CA PHE A 42 18.89 -3.37 -6.48
C PHE A 42 18.79 -4.45 -7.57
N ALA A 43 19.61 -5.49 -7.45
CA ALA A 43 19.60 -6.64 -8.35
C ALA A 43 18.39 -7.55 -8.11
N ASP A 44 17.97 -7.67 -6.86
CA ASP A 44 16.88 -8.55 -6.44
C ASP A 44 16.21 -8.07 -5.14
N GLU A 45 15.17 -8.81 -4.73
CA GLU A 45 14.40 -8.55 -3.50
C GLU A 45 15.24 -8.74 -2.24
N GLN A 46 16.21 -9.67 -2.23
CA GLN A 46 17.06 -9.94 -1.07
C GLN A 46 17.94 -8.72 -0.77
N GLN A 47 18.58 -8.16 -1.79
CA GLN A 47 19.40 -6.96 -1.66
C GLN A 47 18.57 -5.76 -1.22
N ALA A 48 17.38 -5.56 -1.83
CA ALA A 48 16.46 -4.49 -1.46
C ALA A 48 16.01 -4.62 0.01
N TYR A 49 15.69 -5.84 0.44
CA TYR A 49 15.23 -6.12 1.81
C TYR A 49 16.32 -5.89 2.84
N GLN A 50 17.54 -6.38 2.57
CA GLN A 50 18.68 -6.18 3.44
C GLN A 50 18.98 -4.69 3.59
N TYR A 51 19.06 -3.95 2.48
CA TYR A 51 19.32 -2.52 2.51
C TYR A 51 18.25 -1.76 3.30
N PHE A 52 16.96 -2.04 3.02
CA PHE A 52 15.85 -1.43 3.75
C PHE A 52 15.96 -1.68 5.26
N THR A 53 16.24 -2.91 5.68
CA THR A 53 16.32 -3.30 7.08
C THR A 53 17.51 -2.66 7.81
N GLU A 54 18.66 -2.58 7.16
CA GLU A 54 19.89 -2.03 7.74
C GLU A 54 19.90 -0.49 7.79
N HIS A 55 19.27 0.19 6.82
CA HIS A 55 19.46 1.64 6.62
C HIS A 55 18.20 2.47 6.87
N VAL A 56 17.01 1.87 6.87
CA VAL A 56 15.73 2.61 7.00
C VAL A 56 14.86 2.02 8.10
N GLY A 57 14.41 0.79 7.92
CA GLY A 57 13.49 0.12 8.82
C GLY A 57 12.04 0.65 8.77
N LEU A 58 11.14 -0.12 9.39
CA LEU A 58 9.70 0.14 9.36
C LEU A 58 9.32 1.43 10.11
N GLU A 59 10.00 1.74 11.20
CA GLU A 59 9.67 2.89 12.04
C GLU A 59 10.00 4.21 11.35
N ALA A 60 11.21 4.35 10.79
CA ALA A 60 11.60 5.56 10.09
C ALA A 60 10.70 5.82 8.86
N TYR A 61 10.29 4.76 8.16
CA TYR A 61 9.39 4.90 7.03
C TYR A 61 7.94 5.25 7.47
N THR A 62 7.52 4.77 8.64
CA THR A 62 6.24 5.14 9.27
C THR A 62 6.22 6.62 9.60
N GLU A 63 7.27 7.10 10.26
CA GLU A 63 7.40 8.50 10.64
C GLU A 63 7.46 9.40 9.42
N LYS A 64 8.12 8.96 8.33
CA LYS A 64 8.12 9.69 7.06
C LYS A 64 6.70 9.90 6.50
N LEU A 65 5.86 8.86 6.49
CA LEU A 65 4.46 9.01 6.08
C LEU A 65 3.71 9.97 7.01
N HIS A 66 3.91 9.83 8.32
CA HIS A 66 3.28 10.69 9.32
C HIS A 66 3.58 12.18 9.07
N GLN A 67 4.85 12.52 8.84
CA GLN A 67 5.27 13.89 8.54
C GLN A 67 4.67 14.42 7.22
N VAL A 68 4.56 13.58 6.18
CA VAL A 68 3.88 13.99 4.93
C VAL A 68 2.40 14.31 5.19
N LEU A 69 1.72 13.52 6.00
CA LEU A 69 0.29 13.72 6.32
C LEU A 69 0.05 14.96 7.19
N LEU A 70 0.93 15.26 8.17
CA LEU A 70 0.82 16.48 8.98
C LEU A 70 0.95 17.76 8.14
N ASN A 71 1.67 17.70 7.02
CA ASN A 71 1.84 18.82 6.09
C ASN A 71 0.83 18.81 4.94
N THR A 72 -0.17 17.91 4.98
CA THR A 72 -1.18 17.78 3.93
C THR A 72 -2.46 18.54 4.32
N ASN A 73 -2.94 19.41 3.43
CA ASN A 73 -4.15 20.21 3.63
C ASN A 73 -5.26 19.92 2.59
N TYR A 74 -5.21 18.73 1.98
CA TYR A 74 -6.15 18.25 0.97
C TYR A 74 -6.52 16.79 1.24
N ASN A 75 -7.67 16.36 0.74
CA ASN A 75 -8.10 14.97 0.90
C ASN A 75 -7.20 14.02 0.10
N VAL A 76 -6.83 12.90 0.71
CA VAL A 76 -5.97 11.90 0.10
C VAL A 76 -6.55 10.51 0.16
N GLN A 77 -6.28 9.74 -0.89
CA GLN A 77 -6.35 8.30 -0.89
C GLN A 77 -4.93 7.75 -0.79
N LEU A 78 -4.70 6.84 0.15
CA LEU A 78 -3.39 6.20 0.30
C LEU A 78 -3.34 4.91 -0.52
N ILE A 79 -2.19 4.63 -1.12
CA ILE A 79 -1.95 3.35 -1.82
C ILE A 79 -0.59 2.86 -1.35
N GLY A 80 -0.53 1.70 -0.73
CA GLY A 80 0.72 1.12 -0.24
C GLY A 80 0.98 -0.24 -0.86
N PHE A 81 2.23 -0.49 -1.22
CA PHE A 81 2.69 -1.78 -1.72
C PHE A 81 3.64 -2.45 -0.72
N SER A 82 3.38 -3.72 -0.39
CA SER A 82 4.21 -4.52 0.52
C SER A 82 4.50 -3.79 1.85
N VAL A 83 5.75 -3.36 2.09
CA VAL A 83 6.08 -2.59 3.29
C VAL A 83 5.25 -1.30 3.38
N GLY A 84 5.01 -0.60 2.28
CA GLY A 84 4.18 0.61 2.25
C GLY A 84 2.74 0.36 2.70
N ALA A 85 2.17 -0.81 2.38
CA ALA A 85 0.85 -1.21 2.90
C ALA A 85 0.87 -1.39 4.42
N SER A 86 1.95 -1.98 4.93
CA SER A 86 2.14 -2.19 6.37
C SER A 86 2.34 -0.87 7.12
N ILE A 87 3.02 0.10 6.50
CA ILE A 87 3.18 1.45 7.04
C ILE A 87 1.82 2.16 7.16
N ILE A 88 0.98 2.09 6.13
CA ILE A 88 -0.36 2.70 6.17
C ILE A 88 -1.20 2.08 7.30
N TRP A 89 -1.14 0.75 7.47
CA TRP A 89 -1.83 0.08 8.56
C TRP A 89 -1.37 0.60 9.93
N ARG A 90 -0.06 0.74 10.15
CA ARG A 90 0.53 1.21 11.42
C ARG A 90 0.09 2.60 11.85
N ILE A 91 -0.33 3.45 10.91
CA ILE A 91 -0.84 4.79 11.20
C ILE A 91 -2.36 4.88 11.16
N SER A 92 -3.05 3.77 10.91
CA SER A 92 -4.48 3.79 10.62
C SER A 92 -5.34 4.09 11.85
N ASP A 93 -4.85 3.80 13.05
CA ASP A 93 -5.48 4.20 14.33
C ASP A 93 -5.31 5.69 14.67
N ARG A 94 -4.46 6.43 13.94
CA ARG A 94 -4.24 7.86 14.18
C ARG A 94 -5.31 8.70 13.50
N HIS A 95 -5.70 9.79 14.15
CA HIS A 95 -6.62 10.78 13.58
C HIS A 95 -5.86 11.83 12.78
N TYR A 96 -6.16 11.92 11.49
CA TYR A 96 -5.64 12.95 10.57
C TYR A 96 -6.74 13.93 10.15
N GLU A 97 -7.63 14.33 11.05
CA GLU A 97 -8.69 15.34 10.79
C GLU A 97 -9.55 15.08 9.54
N GLY A 98 -9.74 13.81 9.17
CA GLY A 98 -10.50 13.42 7.97
C GLY A 98 -9.75 13.62 6.64
N ILE A 99 -8.46 13.99 6.66
CA ILE A 99 -7.59 14.11 5.48
C ILE A 99 -7.58 12.81 4.67
N ILE A 100 -7.46 11.66 5.34
CA ILE A 100 -7.43 10.35 4.69
C ILE A 100 -8.85 9.86 4.43
N GLN A 101 -9.21 9.72 3.16
CA GLN A 101 -10.54 9.25 2.75
C GLN A 101 -10.64 7.73 2.79
N ASN A 102 -9.62 7.05 2.28
CA ASN A 102 -9.47 5.59 2.33
C ASN A 102 -8.05 5.19 1.92
N ALA A 103 -7.74 3.90 2.03
CA ALA A 103 -6.47 3.35 1.60
C ALA A 103 -6.60 2.01 0.88
N PHE A 104 -5.64 1.71 -0.01
CA PHE A 104 -5.42 0.39 -0.61
C PHE A 104 -4.09 -0.19 -0.15
N LEU A 105 -4.15 -1.35 0.51
CA LEU A 105 -3.03 -2.00 1.17
C LEU A 105 -2.72 -3.30 0.42
N PHE A 106 -1.80 -3.23 -0.53
CA PHE A 106 -1.42 -4.37 -1.35
C PHE A 106 -0.41 -5.25 -0.63
N TYR A 107 -0.82 -6.50 -0.36
CA TYR A 107 0.05 -7.59 0.13
C TYR A 107 0.98 -7.18 1.30
N GLY A 108 0.44 -6.44 2.27
CA GLY A 108 1.17 -5.94 3.45
C GLY A 108 1.40 -7.01 4.52
N SER A 109 2.41 -7.87 4.34
CA SER A 109 2.63 -9.01 5.24
C SER A 109 2.91 -8.62 6.70
N GLN A 110 3.49 -7.45 6.98
CA GLN A 110 3.84 -7.04 8.36
C GLN A 110 2.64 -6.59 9.19
N ILE A 111 1.46 -6.45 8.58
CA ILE A 111 0.20 -6.14 9.28
C ILE A 111 -0.11 -7.19 10.37
N ARG A 112 0.28 -8.46 10.13
CA ARG A 112 0.08 -9.57 11.08
C ARG A 112 0.72 -9.36 12.46
N HIS A 113 1.65 -8.40 12.59
CA HIS A 113 2.32 -8.08 13.86
C HIS A 113 1.70 -6.89 14.59
N SER A 114 0.64 -6.28 14.06
CA SER A 114 -0.03 -5.11 14.64
C SER A 114 -1.55 -5.25 14.51
N LEU A 115 -2.06 -6.42 14.89
CA LEU A 115 -3.48 -6.79 14.80
C LEU A 115 -4.33 -6.13 15.89
N ASP A 116 -3.71 -5.46 16.86
CA ASP A 116 -4.34 -4.66 17.90
C ASP A 116 -4.85 -3.30 17.38
N ILE A 117 -4.34 -2.84 16.23
CA ILE A 117 -4.72 -1.56 15.61
C ILE A 117 -6.18 -1.59 15.13
N GLU A 118 -6.92 -0.52 15.43
CA GLU A 118 -8.28 -0.27 14.95
C GLU A 118 -8.31 0.94 14.00
N PRO A 119 -8.50 0.74 12.68
CA PRO A 119 -8.46 1.84 11.71
C PRO A 119 -9.54 2.92 11.95
N THR A 120 -9.13 4.18 11.85
CA THR A 120 -10.00 5.37 11.91
C THR A 120 -10.52 5.80 10.54
N PHE A 121 -9.99 5.24 9.46
CA PHE A 121 -10.43 5.42 8.07
C PHE A 121 -10.52 4.08 7.34
N THR A 122 -11.25 4.04 6.22
CA THR A 122 -11.45 2.80 5.45
C THR A 122 -10.13 2.30 4.87
N VAL A 123 -9.75 1.07 5.22
CA VAL A 123 -8.60 0.37 4.65
C VAL A 123 -9.10 -0.83 3.84
N ASN A 124 -8.72 -0.88 2.57
CA ASN A 124 -8.97 -2.02 1.69
C ASN A 124 -7.68 -2.85 1.66
N VAL A 125 -7.68 -4.01 2.31
CA VAL A 125 -6.54 -4.93 2.39
C VAL A 125 -6.64 -5.93 1.25
N ILE A 126 -5.72 -5.82 0.28
CA ILE A 126 -5.63 -6.74 -0.86
C ILE A 126 -4.68 -7.88 -0.48
N CYS A 127 -5.25 -9.04 -0.14
CA CYS A 127 -4.49 -10.22 0.23
C CYS A 127 -4.00 -10.97 -1.03
N PRO A 128 -2.74 -11.44 -1.05
CA PRO A 128 -2.28 -12.37 -2.08
C PRO A 128 -2.99 -13.72 -1.92
N ILE A 129 -2.97 -14.55 -2.97
CA ILE A 129 -3.55 -15.91 -2.94
C ILE A 129 -2.86 -16.82 -1.91
N LYS A 130 -1.57 -16.59 -1.66
CA LYS A 130 -0.78 -17.29 -0.64
C LYS A 130 0.39 -16.44 -0.19
N GLU A 131 0.88 -16.74 1.02
CA GLU A 131 2.14 -16.26 1.56
C GLU A 131 2.98 -17.46 2.00
N ARG A 132 4.30 -17.38 1.80
CA ARG A 132 5.21 -18.47 2.21
C ARG A 132 5.40 -18.49 3.73
N HIS A 133 5.35 -17.32 4.37
CA HIS A 133 5.82 -17.13 5.74
C HIS A 133 4.69 -17.19 6.78
N PHE A 134 3.43 -17.16 6.37
CA PHE A 134 2.29 -17.22 7.29
C PHE A 134 1.00 -17.64 6.57
N ASP A 135 0.00 -18.04 7.36
CA ASP A 135 -1.32 -18.42 6.86
C ASP A 135 -2.18 -17.19 6.59
N ILE A 136 -2.50 -16.96 5.31
CA ILE A 136 -3.39 -15.89 4.84
C ILE A 136 -4.80 -16.04 5.41
N THR A 137 -5.30 -17.27 5.62
CA THR A 137 -6.64 -17.51 6.13
C THR A 137 -6.75 -17.06 7.58
N ALA A 138 -5.81 -17.48 8.43
CA ALA A 138 -5.73 -17.04 9.81
C ALA A 138 -5.56 -15.52 9.93
N PHE A 139 -4.71 -14.93 9.08
CA PHE A 139 -4.53 -13.48 9.02
C PHE A 139 -5.83 -12.73 8.68
N LYS A 140 -6.57 -13.16 7.64
CA LYS A 140 -7.84 -12.54 7.26
C LYS A 140 -8.86 -12.61 8.39
N LEU A 141 -8.99 -13.77 9.03
CA LEU A 141 -9.90 -13.95 10.17
C LEU A 141 -9.57 -12.96 11.30
N ALA A 142 -8.28 -12.71 11.56
CA ALA A 142 -7.87 -11.80 12.62
C ALA A 142 -8.21 -10.31 12.36
N ILE A 143 -8.48 -9.93 11.11
CA ILE A 143 -8.82 -8.54 10.75
C ILE A 143 -10.26 -8.37 10.22
N THR A 144 -11.03 -9.46 10.10
CA THR A 144 -12.34 -9.43 9.43
C THR A 144 -13.42 -8.69 10.22
N ASP A 145 -13.33 -8.70 11.55
CA ASP A 145 -14.33 -8.07 12.42
C ASP A 145 -14.00 -6.61 12.75
N LYS A 146 -12.86 -6.11 12.26
CA LYS A 146 -12.42 -4.74 12.50
C LYS A 146 -13.27 -3.77 11.70
N ASN A 147 -13.70 -2.70 12.38
CA ASN A 147 -14.46 -1.65 11.70
C ASN A 147 -13.57 -0.97 10.65
N LYS A 148 -14.18 -0.53 9.54
CA LYS A 148 -13.48 0.15 8.43
C LYS A 148 -12.41 -0.69 7.73
N VAL A 149 -12.37 -2.00 7.94
CA VAL A 149 -11.52 -2.92 7.17
C VAL A 149 -12.35 -3.64 6.11
N ASN A 150 -11.95 -3.51 4.85
CA ASN A 150 -12.44 -4.33 3.75
C ASN A 150 -11.33 -5.29 3.32
N ILE A 151 -11.65 -6.58 3.18
CA ILE A 151 -10.69 -7.58 2.69
C ILE A 151 -11.01 -7.93 1.25
N ILE A 152 -10.00 -7.84 0.38
CA ILE A 152 -10.09 -8.23 -1.02
C ILE A 152 -9.12 -9.39 -1.25
N GLN A 153 -9.65 -10.58 -1.54
CA GLN A 153 -8.82 -11.72 -1.92
C GLN A 153 -8.42 -11.62 -3.39
N SER A 154 -7.12 -11.44 -3.66
CA SER A 154 -6.59 -11.55 -5.02
C SER A 154 -6.26 -12.99 -5.40
N HIS A 155 -6.18 -13.26 -6.70
CA HIS A 155 -5.70 -14.53 -7.26
C HIS A 155 -4.17 -14.55 -7.48
N TYR A 156 -3.48 -13.47 -7.12
CA TYR A 156 -2.07 -13.25 -7.46
C TYR A 156 -1.14 -13.36 -6.23
N LEU A 157 0.15 -13.52 -6.46
CA LEU A 157 1.17 -13.63 -5.41
C LEU A 157 1.63 -12.28 -4.89
N HIS A 158 2.31 -12.27 -3.74
CA HIS A 158 2.95 -11.08 -3.19
C HIS A 158 3.84 -10.42 -4.25
N GLY A 159 3.68 -9.10 -4.45
CA GLY A 159 4.47 -8.35 -5.44
C GLY A 159 3.88 -8.31 -6.84
N PHE A 160 2.68 -8.85 -7.08
CA PHE A 160 2.09 -8.90 -8.43
C PHE A 160 1.90 -7.53 -9.12
N MET A 161 1.84 -6.43 -8.36
CA MET A 161 1.75 -5.06 -8.91
C MET A 161 3.13 -4.44 -9.23
N ASN A 162 4.24 -5.06 -8.80
CA ASN A 162 5.58 -4.50 -8.94
C ASN A 162 6.36 -5.22 -10.04
N GLU A 163 6.69 -4.52 -11.12
CA GLU A 163 7.50 -5.05 -12.25
C GLU A 163 8.91 -5.52 -11.84
N CYS A 164 9.44 -5.07 -10.69
CA CYS A 164 10.71 -5.55 -10.14
C CYS A 164 10.58 -6.88 -9.39
N SER A 165 9.36 -7.33 -9.08
CA SER A 165 9.12 -8.61 -8.42
C SER A 165 9.12 -9.76 -9.43
N THR A 166 9.66 -10.91 -9.03
CA THR A 166 9.54 -12.17 -9.80
C THR A 166 8.10 -12.67 -9.91
N ASN A 167 7.20 -12.15 -9.07
CA ASN A 167 5.78 -12.46 -9.06
C ASN A 167 4.93 -11.45 -9.85
N PHE A 168 5.54 -10.50 -10.57
CA PHE A 168 4.80 -9.52 -11.35
C PHE A 168 3.80 -10.22 -12.29
N ASP A 169 2.54 -9.78 -12.23
CA ASP A 169 1.48 -10.30 -13.07
C ASP A 169 0.83 -9.15 -13.83
N LEU A 170 0.98 -9.16 -15.16
CA LEU A 170 0.51 -8.08 -16.02
C LEU A 170 -1.03 -7.95 -16.01
N GLU A 171 -1.74 -9.07 -15.90
CA GLU A 171 -3.20 -9.06 -15.84
C GLU A 171 -3.66 -8.49 -14.50
N GLY A 172 -3.09 -8.98 -13.40
CA GLY A 172 -3.35 -8.48 -12.05
C GLY A 172 -3.05 -7.00 -11.91
N TYR A 173 -1.90 -6.56 -12.43
CA TYR A 173 -1.53 -5.15 -12.48
C TYR A 173 -2.58 -4.31 -13.20
N ARG A 174 -3.00 -4.72 -14.42
CA ARG A 174 -4.01 -3.97 -15.19
C ARG A 174 -5.35 -3.93 -14.48
N LYS A 175 -5.79 -5.06 -13.94
CA LYS A 175 -7.07 -5.22 -13.25
C LYS A 175 -7.15 -4.35 -12.00
N PHE A 176 -6.15 -4.43 -11.13
CA PHE A 176 -6.13 -3.65 -9.89
C PHE A 176 -5.86 -2.16 -10.13
N LYS A 177 -5.05 -1.80 -11.14
CA LYS A 177 -4.93 -0.40 -11.56
C LYS A 177 -6.28 0.17 -12.00
N GLN A 178 -7.01 -0.55 -12.86
CA GLN A 178 -8.33 -0.11 -13.31
C GLN A 178 -9.32 -0.03 -12.15
N PHE A 179 -9.28 -0.99 -11.22
CA PHE A 179 -10.10 -0.95 -10.01
C PHE A 179 -9.84 0.29 -9.17
N ILE A 180 -8.57 0.62 -8.88
CA ILE A 180 -8.21 1.83 -8.14
C ILE A 180 -8.77 3.05 -8.86
N VAL A 181 -8.48 3.21 -10.17
CA VAL A 181 -8.95 4.36 -10.96
C VAL A 181 -10.47 4.54 -10.85
N LYS A 182 -11.24 3.45 -11.02
CA LYS A 182 -12.71 3.48 -10.90
C LYS A 182 -13.16 3.87 -9.50
N TYR A 183 -12.58 3.25 -8.47
CA TYR A 183 -12.94 3.53 -7.08
C TYR A 183 -12.61 4.96 -6.67
N SER A 184 -11.46 5.50 -7.12
CA SER A 184 -11.07 6.89 -6.86
C SER A 184 -12.07 7.89 -7.47
N THR A 185 -12.71 7.55 -8.60
CA THR A 185 -13.72 8.40 -9.26
C THR A 185 -15.14 8.17 -8.77
N ASP A 186 -15.47 6.95 -8.33
CA ASP A 186 -16.78 6.57 -7.80
C ASP A 186 -16.63 5.48 -6.71
N PRO A 187 -16.58 5.88 -5.43
CA PRO A 187 -16.40 4.95 -4.31
C PRO A 187 -17.54 3.95 -4.10
N ASN A 188 -18.69 4.11 -4.78
CA ASN A 188 -19.81 3.17 -4.69
C ASN A 188 -19.62 1.94 -5.58
N ILE A 189 -18.62 1.93 -6.45
CA ILE A 189 -18.27 0.78 -7.29
C ILE A 189 -17.43 -0.20 -6.46
N ILE A 190 -18.07 -0.90 -5.53
CA ILE A 190 -17.51 -2.09 -4.87
C ILE A 190 -18.24 -3.30 -5.45
N SER A 191 -18.02 -3.61 -6.72
CA SER A 191 -18.46 -4.89 -7.28
C SER A 191 -17.48 -5.41 -8.34
N GLY A 192 -16.83 -6.53 -8.03
CA GLY A 192 -16.25 -7.43 -9.03
C GLY A 192 -14.76 -7.25 -9.35
N ILE A 193 -13.88 -7.38 -8.35
CA ILE A 193 -12.51 -7.84 -8.61
C ILE A 193 -12.47 -9.35 -8.39
#